data_AF-A0A527FBY8-F1
#
_entry.id   AF-A0A527FBY8-F1
#
_cell.length_a   1.000
_cell.length_b   1.000
_cell.length_c   1.000
_cell.angle_alpha   90.00
_cell.angle_beta   90.00
_cell.angle_gamma   90.00
#
_symmetry.space_group_name_H-M   'P 1'
#
loop_
_entity.id
_entity.type
_entity.pdbx_description
1 polymer ?
#
loop_
_entity_poly.entity_id
_entity_poly.type
_entity_poly.pdbx_seq_one_letter_code
_entity_poly.pdbx_strand_id
1 'polypeptide(L)' 'IVRPRPTFLQLFFIMRGSVVPRILPQILGFALYSAIILAVARRFQLDFSIFNITPFGLVGVTLSIYLS' A
#
# COMPACT_ATOMS: atom_id res chain seq x y z
N ILE A 1 -23.08 -34.61 -0.43
CA ILE A 1 -21.72 -34.09 -0.14
C ILE A 1 -21.87 -32.69 0.44
N VAL A 2 -21.76 -32.55 1.77
CA VAL A 2 -21.86 -31.25 2.46
C VAL A 2 -20.48 -30.60 2.42
N ARG A 3 -20.34 -29.45 1.76
CA ARG A 3 -19.08 -28.68 1.74
C ARG A 3 -18.99 -27.85 3.01
N PRO A 4 -17.95 -28.00 3.85
CA PRO A 4 -17.73 -27.10 4.97
C PRO A 4 -17.53 -25.67 4.45
N ARG A 5 -18.21 -24.70 5.07
CA ARG A 5 -18.09 -23.29 4.70
C ARG A 5 -16.75 -22.77 5.23
N PRO A 6 -15.91 -22.13 4.40
CA PRO A 6 -14.63 -21.60 4.86
C PRO A 6 -14.86 -20.57 5.97
N THR A 7 -14.08 -20.66 7.03
CA THR A 7 -14.14 -19.73 8.17
C THR A 7 -13.60 -18.36 7.76
N PHE A 8 -14.02 -17.30 8.45
CA PHE A 8 -13.64 -15.91 8.11
C PHE A 8 -12.12 -15.70 8.01
N LEU A 9 -11.34 -16.29 8.91
CA LEU A 9 -9.86 -16.26 8.86
C LEU A 9 -9.30 -17.01 7.65
N GLN A 10 -9.95 -18.10 7.24
CA GLN A 10 -9.55 -18.88 6.08
C GLN A 10 -9.71 -18.06 4.79
N LEU A 11 -10.72 -17.17 4.71
CA LEU A 11 -10.89 -16.25 3.58
C LEU A 11 -9.73 -15.26 3.42
N PHE A 12 -9.12 -14.78 4.51
CA PHE A 12 -7.95 -13.89 4.44
C PHE A 12 -6.71 -14.59 3.88
N PHE A 13 -6.57 -15.90 4.13
CA PHE A 13 -5.44 -16.70 3.62
C PHE A 13 -5.74 -17.41 2.30
N ILE A 14 -6.95 -17.29 1.75
CA ILE A 14 -7.27 -17.78 0.42
C ILE A 14 -6.65 -16.82 -0.62
N MET A 15 -5.53 -17.25 -1.20
CA MET A 15 -4.83 -16.54 -2.27
C MET A 15 -5.46 -16.77 -3.66
N ARG A 16 -6.28 -17.83 -3.82
CA ARG A 16 -6.92 -18.16 -5.11
C ARG A 16 -8.08 -17.18 -5.37
N GLY A 17 -7.89 -16.30 -6.37
CA GLY A 17 -8.87 -15.27 -6.73
C GLY A 17 -8.78 -13.98 -5.91
N SER A 18 -7.79 -13.87 -5.02
CA SER A 18 -7.56 -12.67 -4.23
C SER A 18 -6.88 -11.57 -5.05
N VAL A 19 -7.25 -10.32 -4.79
CA VAL A 19 -6.58 -9.13 -5.33
C VAL A 19 -5.19 -8.95 -4.70
N VAL A 20 -4.98 -9.48 -3.49
CA VAL A 20 -3.74 -9.36 -2.71
C VAL A 20 -2.51 -9.80 -3.50
N PRO A 21 -2.38 -11.02 -4.04
CA PRO A 21 -1.18 -11.42 -4.78
C PRO A 21 -0.93 -10.58 -6.04
N ARG A 22 -1.96 -9.90 -6.57
CA ARG A 22 -1.83 -9.00 -7.71
C ARG A 22 -1.24 -7.64 -7.33
N ILE A 23 -1.64 -7.09 -6.18
CA ILE A 23 -1.16 -5.78 -5.70
C ILE A 23 0.07 -5.89 -4.79
N LEU A 24 0.34 -7.06 -4.21
CA LEU A 24 1.49 -7.31 -3.35
C LEU A 24 2.83 -6.90 -3.98
N PRO A 25 3.16 -7.28 -5.23
CA PRO A 25 4.43 -6.85 -5.85
C PRO A 25 4.49 -5.32 -6.02
N GLN A 26 3.35 -4.67 -6.28
CA GLN A 26 3.29 -3.21 -6.37
C GLN A 26 3.55 -2.56 -5.01
N ILE A 27 2.91 -3.05 -3.94
CA ILE A 27 3.12 -2.57 -2.57
C ILE A 27 4.59 -2.75 -2.17
N LEU A 28 5.18 -3.92 -2.42
CA LEU A 28 6.59 -4.19 -2.14
C LEU A 28 7.52 -3.29 -2.95
N GLY A 29 7.21 -3.04 -4.22
CA GLY A 29 7.96 -2.10 -5.06
C GLY A 29 7.96 -0.68 -4.50
N PHE A 30 6.80 -0.16 -4.08
CA PHE A 30 6.70 1.16 -3.45
C PHE A 30 7.39 1.23 -2.08
N ALA A 31 7.30 0.17 -1.29
CA ALA A 31 7.99 0.07 0.00
C ALA A 31 9.51 0.11 -0.19
N LEU A 32 10.03 -0.68 -1.13
CA LEU A 32 11.45 -0.70 -1.45
C LEU A 32 11.91 0.66 -2.01
N TYR A 33 11.15 1.24 -2.93
CA TYR A 33 11.43 2.57 -3.46
C TYR A 33 11.51 3.64 -2.36
N SER A 34 10.55 3.64 -1.44
CA SER A 34 10.56 4.55 -0.29
C SER A 34 11.76 4.32 0.62
N ALA A 35 12.13 3.06 0.87
CA ALA A 35 13.30 2.72 1.67
C ALA A 35 14.61 3.20 1.01
N ILE A 36 14.73 3.07 -0.31
CA ILE A 36 15.88 3.57 -1.08
C ILE A 36 15.98 5.10 -0.97
N ILE A 37 14.87 5.82 -1.19
CA ILE A 37 14.85 7.28 -1.05
C ILE A 37 15.27 7.69 0.36
N LEU A 38 14.71 7.04 1.40
CA LEU A 38 15.05 7.34 2.78
C LEU A 38 16.53 7.08 3.09
N ALA A 39 17.09 5.99 2.57
CA ALA A 39 18.51 5.68 2.76
C ALA A 39 19.41 6.74 2.09
N VAL A 40 19.08 7.15 0.87
CA VAL A 40 19.78 8.22 0.13
C VAL A 40 19.65 9.55 0.86
N ALA A 41 18.43 9.92 1.25
CA ALA A 41 18.11 11.11 2.04
C ALA A 41 19.00 11.24 3.28
N ARG A 42 19.08 10.16 4.07
CA ARG A 42 19.92 10.10 5.27
C ARG A 42 21.41 10.17 4.96
N ARG A 43 21.86 9.53 3.87
CA ARG A 43 23.28 9.50 3.50
C ARG A 43 23.80 10.87 3.06
N PHE A 44 22.97 11.64 2.35
CA PHE A 44 23.31 12.97 1.85
C PHE A 44 22.83 14.11 2.75
N GLN A 45 22.26 13.80 3.94
CA GLN A 45 21.73 14.79 4.89
C GLN A 45 20.77 15.78 4.23
N LEU A 46 19.96 15.27 3.30
CA LEU A 46 19.02 16.08 2.55
C LEU A 46 17.86 16.47 3.46
N ASP A 47 17.65 17.78 3.60
CA ASP A 47 16.54 18.33 4.36
C ASP A 47 15.26 18.32 3.53
N PHE A 48 14.36 17.41 3.86
CA PHE A 48 13.03 17.33 3.26
C PHE A 48 11.99 18.16 4.03
N SER A 49 12.41 18.95 5.02
CA SER A 49 11.50 19.72 5.88
C SER A 49 10.66 20.76 5.13
N ILE A 50 11.06 21.10 3.89
CA ILE A 50 10.35 22.02 3.00
C ILE A 50 9.21 21.32 2.23
N PHE A 51 9.23 19.98 2.16
CA PHE A 51 8.19 19.22 1.46
C PHE A 51 6.94 19.08 2.35
N ASN A 52 5.85 19.71 1.93
CA ASN A 52 4.56 19.62 2.59
C ASN A 52 3.74 18.43 2.04
N ILE A 53 3.13 17.65 2.92
CA ILE A 53 2.28 16.48 2.59
C ILE A 53 0.84 16.90 2.22
N THR A 54 0.45 18.14 2.54
CA THR A 54 -0.90 18.70 2.29
C THR A 54 -1.49 18.40 0.90
N PRO A 55 -0.80 18.61 -0.24
CA PRO A 55 -1.36 18.32 -1.56
C PRO A 55 -1.72 16.83 -1.75
N PHE A 56 -0.95 15.91 -1.17
CA PHE A 56 -1.25 14.47 -1.23
C PHE A 56 -2.51 14.11 -0.43
N GLY A 57 -2.72 14.78 0.71
CA GLY A 57 -3.94 14.65 1.50
C GLY A 57 -5.19 15.05 0.71
N LEU A 58 -5.13 16.20 0.00
CA LEU A 58 -6.24 16.66 -0.84
C LEU A 58 -6.56 15.69 -1.99
N VAL A 59 -5.53 15.14 -2.64
CA VAL A 59 -5.71 14.12 -3.68
C VAL A 59 -6.34 12.85 -3.10
N GLY A 60 -5.87 12.40 -1.93
CA GLY A 60 -6.43 11.22 -1.26
C GLY A 60 -7.91 11.38 -0.86
N VAL A 61 -8.27 12.55 -0.32
CA VAL A 61 -9.67 12.87 0.00
C VAL A 61 -10.52 12.87 -1.26
N THR A 62 -10.06 13.54 -2.31
CA THR A 62 -10.76 13.60 -3.59
C THR A 62 -10.98 12.21 -4.19
N LEU A 63 -9.94 11.37 -4.20
CA LEU A 63 -10.04 9.97 -4.64
C LEU A 63 -11.07 9.19 -3.81
N SER A 64 -11.08 9.37 -2.49
CA SER A 64 -12.03 8.69 -1.61
C SER A 64 -13.48 9.09 -1.92
N ILE A 65 -13.73 10.35 -2.27
CA ILE A 65 -15.07 10.83 -2.65
C ILE A 65 -15.50 10.24 -3.99
N TYR A 66 -14.58 10.12 -4.97
CA TYR A 66 -14.92 9.59 -6.29
C TYR A 66 -15.01 8.05 -6.36
N LEU A 67 -14.29 7.33 -5.50
CA LEU A 67 -14.30 5.86 -5.46
C LEU A 67 -15.32 5.27 -4.47
N SER A 68 -15.91 6.10 -3.60
CA SER A 68 -17.03 5.70 -2.74
C SER A 68 -18.32 5.55 -3.51
#